data_AF-A0A7C1W164-F1
#
_entry.id   AF-A0A7C1W164-F1
#
_cell.length_a   1.000
_cell.length_b   1.000
_cell.length_c   1.000
_cell.angle_alpha   90.00
_cell.angle_beta   90.00
_cell.angle_gamma   90.00
#
_symmetry.space_group_name_H-M   'P 1'
#
loop_
_entity.id
_entity.type
_entity.pdbx_description
1 polymer ?
#
loop_
_entity_poly.entity_id
_entity_poly.type
_entity_poly.pdbx_seq_one_letter_code
_entity_poly.pdbx_strand_id
1 'polypeptide(L)' 'NVNDLEGIDGSKEAVRIAGTVGRKKRMEIIAKADEMGIRVLNRVL' A
#
# COMPACT_ATOMS: atom_id res chain seq x y z
N ASN A 1 5.87 -6.21 0.55
CA ASN A 1 5.16 -6.90 1.67
C ASN A 1 4.45 -5.84 2.51
N VAL A 2 3.65 -6.21 3.53
CA VAL A 2 3.07 -5.19 4.44
C VAL A 2 4.18 -4.43 5.18
N ASN A 3 5.30 -5.08 5.49
CA ASN A 3 6.47 -4.45 6.10
C ASN A 3 7.21 -3.46 5.18
N ASP A 4 6.95 -3.45 3.86
CA ASP A 4 7.50 -2.39 2.99
C ASP A 4 6.79 -1.05 3.20
N LEU A 5 5.65 -1.03 3.91
CA LEU A 5 4.97 0.21 4.30
C LEU A 5 5.57 0.83 5.56
N GLU A 6 6.35 0.07 6.34
CA GLU A 6 6.97 0.55 7.57
C GLU A 6 8.24 1.35 7.25
N GLY A 7 8.05 2.64 6.93
CA GLY A 7 9.13 3.57 6.63
C GLY A 7 8.84 4.54 5.48
N ILE A 8 7.69 4.40 4.82
CA ILE A 8 7.27 5.28 3.73
C ILE A 8 6.52 6.47 4.31
N ASP A 9 6.99 7.68 4.00
CA ASP A 9 6.32 8.90 4.44
C ASP A 9 5.14 9.21 3.50
N GLY A 10 3.92 8.94 3.95
CA GLY A 10 2.70 9.08 3.13
C GLY A 10 2.41 10.49 2.62
N SER A 11 3.09 11.52 3.14
CA SER A 11 2.96 12.90 2.65
C SER A 11 3.85 13.19 1.44
N LYS A 12 4.93 12.42 1.24
CA LYS A 12 5.88 12.63 0.12
C LYS A 12 5.91 11.47 -0.86
N GLU A 13 5.62 10.27 -0.38
CA GLU A 13 5.78 9.03 -1.11
C GLU A 13 4.43 8.35 -1.33
N ALA A 14 4.31 7.69 -2.48
CA ALA A 14 3.13 6.95 -2.86
C ALA A 14 3.50 5.50 -3.19
N VAL A 15 2.70 4.56 -2.72
CA VAL A 15 2.98 3.12 -2.87
C VAL A 15 2.33 2.59 -4.14
N ARG A 16 3.09 1.83 -4.92
CA ARG A 16 2.58 1.04 -6.03
C ARG A 16 2.59 -0.44 -5.66
N ILE A 17 1.43 -1.08 -5.73
CA ILE A 17 1.33 -2.52 -5.47
C ILE A 17 1.76 -3.29 -6.72
N ALA A 18 2.75 -4.17 -6.57
CA ALA A 18 3.22 -5.03 -7.65
C ALA A 18 2.17 -6.05 -8.13
N GLY A 19 2.25 -6.43 -9.41
CA GLY A 19 1.35 -7.40 -10.04
C GLY A 19 1.37 -8.79 -9.38
N THR A 20 2.49 -9.17 -8.77
CA THR A 20 2.71 -10.43 -8.06
C THR A 20 2.02 -10.51 -6.70
N VAL A 21 1.51 -9.40 -6.18
CA VAL A 21 0.80 -9.38 -4.90
C VAL A 21 -0.64 -9.85 -5.09
N GLY A 22 -0.97 -10.98 -4.48
CA GLY A 22 -2.32 -11.55 -4.51
C GLY A 22 -3.36 -10.68 -3.80
N ARG A 23 -4.64 -10.84 -4.19
CA ARG A 23 -5.78 -10.03 -3.69
C ARG A 23 -5.85 -9.87 -2.17
N LYS A 24 -5.61 -10.95 -1.42
CA LYS A 24 -5.67 -10.92 0.06
C LYS A 24 -4.67 -9.90 0.65
N LYS A 25 -3.40 -9.99 0.23
CA LYS A 25 -2.34 -9.06 0.66
C LYS A 25 -2.58 -7.64 0.14
N ARG A 26 -3.18 -7.48 -1.05
CA ARG A 26 -3.54 -6.15 -1.57
C ARG A 26 -4.53 -5.43 -0.65
N MET A 27 -5.57 -6.12 -0.19
CA MET A 27 -6.54 -5.52 0.73
C MET A 27 -5.88 -5.09 2.04
N GLU A 28 -5.01 -5.92 2.63
CA GLU A 28 -4.29 -5.57 3.86
C GLU A 28 -3.37 -4.36 3.66
N ILE A 29 -2.65 -4.30 2.53
CA ILE A 29 -1.79 -3.16 2.18
C ILE A 29 -2.60 -1.89 2.01
N ILE A 30 -3.76 -1.95 1.34
CA ILE A 30 -4.62 -0.79 1.11
C ILE A 30 -5.20 -0.30 2.44
N ALA A 31 -5.71 -1.18 3.28
CA ALA A 31 -6.26 -0.82 4.59
C ALA A 31 -5.20 -0.15 5.46
N LYS A 32 -4.01 -0.75 5.55
CA LYS A 32 -2.91 -0.22 6.37
C LYS A 32 -2.32 1.08 5.78
N ALA A 33 -2.28 1.21 4.45
CA ALA A 33 -1.90 2.45 3.80
C ALA A 33 -2.91 3.57 4.05
N ASP A 34 -4.21 3.27 4.06
CA ASP A 34 -5.26 4.25 4.37
C ASP A 34 -5.18 4.74 5.82
N GLU A 35 -4.96 3.81 6.78
CA GLU A 35 -4.72 4.16 8.19
C GLU A 35 -3.48 5.03 8.39
N MET A 36 -2.41 4.77 7.64
CA MET A 36 -1.17 5.56 7.69
C MET A 36 -1.22 6.84 6.84
N GLY A 37 -2.30 7.08 6.09
CA GLY A 37 -2.42 8.23 5.19
C GLY A 37 -1.51 8.16 3.95
N ILE A 38 -1.05 6.97 3.57
CA ILE A 38 -0.17 6.74 2.42
C ILE A 38 -1.01 6.60 1.14
N ARG A 39 -0.68 7.37 0.11
CA ARG A 39 -1.37 7.29 -1.19
C ARG A 39 -0.96 6.06 -1.97
N VAL A 40 -1.92 5.21 -2.33
CA VAL A 40 -1.68 4.05 -3.21
C VAL A 40 -2.03 4.40 -4.65
N LEU A 41 -1.04 4.37 -5.55
CA LEU A 41 -1.20 4.76 -6.96
C LEU A 41 -2.07 3.80 -7.77
N ASN A 42 -2.10 2.52 -7.37
CA ASN A 42 -2.82 1.47 -8.08
C ASN A 42 -3.87 0.83 -7.17
N ARG A 43 -4.90 1.60 -6.78
CA ARG A 43 -6.10 1.08 -6.12
C ARG A 43 -6.95 0.32 -7.15
N VAL A 44 -6.56 -0.91 -7.46
CA VAL A 44 -7.39 -1.84 -8.23
C VAL A 44 -7.92 -2.90 -7.28
N LEU A 45 -9.25 -2.97 -7.16
CA LEU A 45 -9.99 -3.99 -6.42
C LEU A 45 -9.88 -5.37 -7.10
#